data_AF-A0AA43LQG2-F1
#
_entry.id   AF-A0AA43LQG2-F1
#
_cell.length_a   1.000
_cell.length_b   1.000
_cell.length_c   1.000
_cell.angle_alpha   90.00
_cell.angle_beta   90.00
_cell.angle_gamma   90.00
#
_symmetry.space_group_name_H-M   'P 1'
#
loop_
_entity.id
_entity.type
_entity.pdbx_description
1 polymer ?
#
loop_
_entity_poly.entity_id
_entity_poly.type
_entity_poly.pdbx_seq_one_letter_code
_entity_poly.pdbx_strand_id
1 'polypeptide(L)' 'MKQMEATRFVGRVVLGSILAVFGGLWLDDTFGTKPWIMLGLLLYVLVGSLITLVKDVGGSDEK' A
#
# COMPACT_ATOMS: atom_id res chain seq x y z
N MET A 1 -22.70 3.88 5.98
CA MET A 1 -21.33 4.10 6.52
C MET A 1 -20.24 3.31 5.78
N LYS A 2 -20.56 2.20 5.09
CA LYS A 2 -19.61 1.31 4.37
C LYS A 2 -18.74 1.97 3.26
N GLN A 3 -19.23 3.04 2.62
CA GLN A 3 -18.52 3.71 1.52
C GLN A 3 -17.34 4.60 1.97
N MET A 4 -17.37 5.14 3.19
CA MET A 4 -16.29 6.03 3.66
C MET A 4 -15.02 5.24 4.00
N GLU A 5 -15.16 4.02 4.51
CA GLU A 5 -14.03 3.13 4.82
C GLU A 5 -13.36 2.61 3.55
N ALA A 6 -14.15 2.22 2.54
CA ALA A 6 -13.64 1.84 1.23
C ALA A 6 -12.85 2.98 0.56
N THR A 7 -13.37 4.21 0.61
CA THR A 7 -12.65 5.38 0.06
C THR A 7 -11.34 5.65 0.80
N ARG A 8 -11.31 5.48 2.13
CA ARG A 8 -10.10 5.66 2.93
C ARG A 8 -9.07 4.57 2.65
N PHE A 9 -9.52 3.33 2.45
CA PHE A 9 -8.67 2.20 2.04
C PHE A 9 -8.06 2.44 0.66
N VAL A 10 -8.89 2.72 -0.33
CA VAL A 10 -8.46 2.99 -1.71
C VAL A 10 -7.53 4.20 -1.75
N GLY A 11 -7.84 5.28 -1.02
CA GLY A 11 -6.98 6.45 -0.92
C GLY A 11 -5.59 6.12 -0.40
N ARG A 12 -5.49 5.28 0.65
CA ARG A 12 -4.20 4.85 1.21
C ARG A 12 -3.40 3.96 0.25
N VAL A 13 -4.07 3.05 -0.44
CA VAL A 13 -3.45 2.18 -1.46
C VAL A 13 -2.93 3.02 -2.63
N VAL A 14 -3.75 3.93 -3.17
CA VAL A 14 -3.38 4.77 -4.32
C VAL A 14 -2.21 5.69 -3.95
N LEU A 15 -2.29 6.40 -2.81
CA LEU A 15 -1.20 7.26 -2.36
C LEU A 15 0.08 6.47 -2.06
N GLY A 16 -0.05 5.32 -1.38
CA GLY A 16 1.07 4.44 -1.09
C GLY A 16 1.75 3.93 -2.36
N SER A 17 0.96 3.52 -3.36
CA SER A 17 1.47 3.02 -4.64
C SER A 17 2.19 4.11 -5.43
N ILE A 18 1.65 5.34 -5.47
CA ILE A 18 2.33 6.47 -6.12
C ILE A 18 3.67 6.75 -5.44
N LEU A 19 3.71 6.80 -4.11
CA LEU A 19 4.95 7.00 -3.36
C LEU A 19 5.94 5.86 -3.56
N ALA A 20 5.47 4.61 -3.61
CA ALA A 20 6.29 3.44 -3.86
C ALA A 20 6.90 3.43 -5.26
N VAL A 21 6.13 3.85 -6.28
CA VAL A 21 6.63 3.96 -7.66
C VAL A 21 7.65 5.08 -7.78
N PHE A 22 7.32 6.31 -7.35
CA PHE A 22 8.22 7.45 -7.49
C PHE A 22 9.47 7.31 -6.62
N GLY A 23 9.29 6.95 -5.34
CA GLY A 23 10.40 6.74 -4.41
C GLY A 23 11.23 5.52 -4.77
N GLY A 24 10.57 4.43 -5.20
CA GLY A 24 11.23 3.19 -5.58
C GLY A 24 12.04 3.32 -6.86
N LEU A 25 11.50 3.96 -7.90
CA LEU A 25 12.25 4.24 -9.14
C LEU A 25 13.43 5.17 -8.86
N TRP A 26 13.23 6.22 -8.06
CA TRP A 26 14.32 7.12 -7.70
C TRP A 26 15.42 6.41 -6.90
N LEU A 27 15.05 5.51 -5.98
CA LEU A 27 16.02 4.67 -5.27
C LEU A 27 16.73 3.71 -6.21
N ASP A 28 15.98 3.01 -7.07
CA ASP A 28 16.52 2.03 -8.00
C ASP A 28 17.54 2.68 -8.96
N ASP A 29 17.23 3.88 -9.48
CA ASP A 29 18.16 4.67 -10.30
C ASP A 29 19.39 5.13 -9.51
N THR A 30 19.22 5.52 -8.24
CA THR A 30 20.33 6.00 -7.39
C THR A 30 21.28 4.87 -7.01
N PHE A 31 20.75 3.67 -6.72
CA PHE A 31 21.53 2.49 -6.33
C PHE A 31 21.98 1.64 -7.52
N GLY A 32 21.55 1.98 -8.74
CA GLY A 32 21.83 1.20 -9.95
C GLY A 32 21.20 -0.19 -9.92
N THR A 33 20.17 -0.38 -9.09
CA THR A 33 19.46 -1.65 -8.98
C THR A 33 18.41 -1.73 -10.09
N LYS A 34 18.27 -2.92 -10.69
CA LYS A 34 17.05 -3.30 -11.44
C LYS A 34 15.82 -3.01 -10.55
N PRO A 35 14.59 -2.84 -11.09
CA PRO A 35 13.43 -2.24 -10.40
C PRO A 35 12.84 -3.07 -9.25
N TRP A 36 13.70 -3.62 -8.39
CA TRP A 36 13.44 -4.52 -7.29
C TRP A 36 13.04 -3.73 -6.04
N ILE A 37 13.62 -2.55 -5.82
CA ILE A 37 13.24 -1.72 -4.66
C ILE A 37 11.84 -1.15 -4.89
N MET A 38 11.56 -0.66 -6.10
CA MET A 38 10.21 -0.28 -6.51
C MET A 38 9.23 -1.44 -6.32
N LEU A 39 9.52 -2.63 -6.84
CA LEU A 39 8.66 -3.81 -6.69
C LEU A 39 8.45 -4.19 -5.22
N GLY A 40 9.51 -4.14 -4.41
CA GLY A 40 9.45 -4.43 -2.98
C GLY A 40 8.56 -3.44 -2.21
N LEU A 41 8.70 -2.14 -2.49
CA LEU A 41 7.87 -1.10 -1.90
C LEU A 41 6.41 -1.22 -2.34
N LEU A 42 6.16 -1.58 -3.60
CA LEU A 42 4.81 -1.78 -4.11
C LEU A 42 4.14 -2.98 -3.43
N LEU A 43 4.88 -4.09 -3.30
CA LEU A 43 4.42 -5.27 -2.59
C LEU A 43 4.12 -4.95 -1.11
N TYR A 44 4.98 -4.16 -0.46
CA TYR A 44 4.78 -3.72 0.91
C TYR A 44 3.49 -2.92 1.08
N VAL A 45 3.19 -2.00 0.16
CA VAL A 45 1.94 -1.21 0.18
C VAL A 45 0.73 -2.12 0.01
N LEU A 46 0.77 -3.08 -0.91
CA LEU A 46 -0.34 -4.00 -1.16
C LEU A 46 -0.61 -4.91 0.04
N VAL A 47 0.44 -5.55 0.57
CA VAL A 47 0.32 -6.46 1.73
C VAL A 47 -0.10 -5.69 2.98
N GLY A 48 0.52 -4.54 3.26
CA GLY A 48 0.17 -3.71 4.42
C GLY A 48 -1.27 -3.20 4.35
N SER A 49 -1.76 -2.90 3.14
CA SER A 49 -3.16 -2.55 2.92
C SER A 49 -4.06 -3.76 3.18
N LEU A 50 -3.77 -4.93 2.59
CA LEU A 50 -4.54 -6.15 2.83
C LEU A 50 -4.64 -6.52 4.31
N ILE A 51 -3.54 -6.46 5.07
CA ILE A 51 -3.54 -6.72 6.52
C ILE A 51 -4.45 -5.72 7.25
N THR A 52 -4.40 -4.44 6.87
CA THR A 52 -5.27 -3.43 7.48
C THR A 52 -6.73 -3.73 7.18
N LEU A 53 -7.05 -4.11 5.95
CA LEU A 53 -8.41 -4.47 5.55
C LEU A 53 -8.92 -5.69 6.32
N VAL A 54 -8.10 -6.73 6.45
CA VAL A 54 -8.45 -7.94 7.22
C VAL A 54 -8.68 -7.60 8.69
N LYS A 55 -7.86 -6.71 9.28
CA LYS A 55 -8.06 -6.25 10.67
C LYS A 55 -9.33 -5.42 10.83
N ASP A 56 -9.67 -4.56 9.87
CA ASP A 56 -10.91 -3.77 9.89
C ASP A 56 -12.15 -4.68 9.80
N VAL A 57 -12.10 -5.67 8.91
CA VAL A 57 -13.20 -6.63 8.71
C VAL A 57 -13.33 -7.57 9.91
N GLY A 58 -12.23 -8.12 10.42
CA GLY A 58 -12.23 -9.04 11.57
C GLY A 58 -12.55 -8.36 12.90
N GLY A 59 -12.20 -7.07 13.06
CA GLY A 59 -12.56 -6.28 14.24
C GLY A 59 -14.01 -5.79 14.26
N SER A 60 -14.73 -5.91 13.13
CA SER A 60 -16.15 -5.55 13.04
C SER A 60 -17.09 -6.63 13.60
N ASP A 61 -16.58 -7.82 13.98
CA ASP A 61 -17.37 -8.92 14.55
C ASP A 61 -17.45 -8.85 16.10
N GLU A 62 -16.69 -7.96 16.76
CA GLU A 62 -16.64 -7.85 18.24
C GLU A 62 -17.45 -6.67 18.81
N LYS A 63 -18.54 -6.24 18.14
CA LYS A 63 -19.49 -5.27 18.71
C LYS A 63 -20.95 -5.58 18.41
#